data_AF-B7PR99-F1
#
_entry.id   AF-B7PR99-F1
#
_cell.length_a   1.000
_cell.length_b   1.000
_cell.length_c   1.000
_cell.angle_alpha   90.00
_cell.angle_beta   90.00
_cell.angle_gamma   90.00
#
_symmetry.space_group_name_H-M   'P 1'
#
loop_
_entity.id
_entity.type
_entity.pdbx_description
1 polymer ?
#
loop_
_entity_poly.entity_id
_entity_poly.type
_entity_poly.pdbx_seq_one_letter_code
_entity_poly.pdbx_strand_id
1 'polypeptide(L)'
;MNPFHKVPTIDDDGFVLYESTAICYYLLNKYAPDSELYPKCPRGRARVDQVLATMTSTIQPPFMAFFRPRFFTQSKPTDEEVKALEENVLQGIETLVGDGNYALGDKLTLADLSLMAHLSLLAEIPVFDSGKFPKVAAYYERLKAELPYYEEINRPGISALVNLWPVLK
;
A
#
# COMPACT_ATOMS: atom_id res chain seq x y z
N MET A 1 -4.95 -16.80 -16.71
CA MET A 1 -5.73 -15.56 -16.55
C MET A 1 -4.88 -14.34 -16.84
N ASN A 2 -3.81 -14.07 -16.09
CA ASN A 2 -2.90 -12.96 -16.34
C ASN A 2 -1.66 -13.40 -17.15
N PRO A 3 -1.40 -12.84 -18.35
CA PRO A 3 -0.22 -13.19 -19.17
C PRO A 3 1.11 -12.74 -18.54
N PHE A 4 1.09 -11.83 -17.57
CA PHE A 4 2.28 -11.36 -16.85
C PHE A 4 2.58 -12.15 -15.57
N HIS A 5 1.77 -13.17 -15.25
CA HIS A 5 1.97 -14.06 -14.09
C HIS A 5 2.08 -13.33 -12.74
N LYS A 6 1.33 -12.25 -12.56
CA LYS A 6 1.28 -11.48 -11.31
C LYS A 6 -0.07 -11.57 -10.63
N VAL A 7 -0.04 -11.44 -9.31
CA VAL A 7 -1.22 -11.19 -8.46
C VAL A 7 -1.26 -9.70 -8.07
N PRO A 8 -2.45 -9.13 -7.84
CA PRO A 8 -3.78 -9.75 -7.95
C PRO A 8 -4.27 -9.87 -9.41
N THR A 9 -5.22 -10.79 -9.62
CA THR A 9 -5.99 -10.96 -10.87
C THR A 9 -7.37 -11.46 -10.46
N ILE A 10 -8.43 -10.87 -11.00
CA ILE A 10 -9.82 -11.26 -10.73
C ILE A 10 -10.48 -11.82 -11.99
N ASP A 11 -11.53 -12.61 -11.78
CA ASP A 11 -12.54 -12.98 -12.76
C ASP A 11 -13.88 -12.50 -12.22
N ASP A 12 -14.52 -11.58 -12.92
CA ASP A 12 -15.85 -11.08 -12.58
C ASP A 12 -16.82 -11.45 -13.71
N ASP A 13 -17.46 -12.61 -13.56
CA ASP A 13 -18.39 -13.22 -14.53
C ASP A 13 -17.82 -13.39 -15.95
N GLY A 14 -16.58 -13.89 -16.05
CA GLY A 14 -15.86 -14.09 -17.31
C GLY A 14 -15.06 -12.88 -17.77
N PHE A 15 -15.18 -11.74 -17.10
CA PHE A 15 -14.32 -10.58 -17.32
C PHE A 15 -13.06 -10.67 -16.46
N VAL A 16 -11.95 -11.05 -17.10
CA VAL A 16 -10.65 -11.17 -16.45
C VAL A 16 -9.92 -9.83 -16.45
N LEU A 17 -9.52 -9.37 -15.26
CA LEU A 17 -8.78 -8.12 -15.06
C LEU A 17 -7.61 -8.32 -14.09
N TYR A 18 -6.48 -7.66 -14.35
CA TYR A 18 -5.27 -7.68 -13.53
C TYR A 18 -4.76 -6.24 -13.30
N GLU A 19 -3.75 -6.11 -12.43
CA GLU A 19 -3.29 -4.87 -11.78
C GLU A 19 -4.24 -4.38 -10.69
N SER A 20 -3.74 -4.29 -9.45
CA SER A 20 -4.54 -3.93 -8.27
C SER A 20 -5.27 -2.60 -8.44
N THR A 21 -4.59 -1.58 -8.95
CA THR A 21 -5.17 -0.25 -9.18
C THR A 21 -6.30 -0.29 -10.21
N ALA A 22 -6.11 -1.00 -11.32
CA ALA A 22 -7.15 -1.15 -12.35
C ALA A 22 -8.36 -1.93 -11.81
N ILE A 23 -8.12 -2.98 -11.02
CA ILE A 23 -9.16 -3.74 -10.31
C ILE A 23 -9.95 -2.82 -9.38
N CYS A 24 -9.28 -2.01 -8.56
CA CYS A 24 -9.97 -1.07 -7.66
C CYS A 24 -10.83 -0.05 -8.42
N TYR A 25 -10.32 0.51 -9.52
CA TYR A 25 -11.11 1.40 -10.38
C TYR A 25 -12.36 0.71 -10.91
N TYR A 26 -12.21 -0.51 -11.41
CA TYR A 26 -13.31 -1.30 -11.95
C TYR A 26 -14.36 -1.60 -10.87
N LEU A 27 -13.94 -2.08 -9.70
CA LEU A 27 -14.84 -2.42 -8.60
C LEU A 27 -15.61 -1.18 -8.11
N LEU A 28 -14.93 -0.03 -7.95
CA LEU A 28 -15.59 1.20 -7.55
C LEU A 28 -16.54 1.71 -8.63
N ASN A 29 -16.16 1.69 -9.90
CA ASN A 29 -17.03 2.13 -10.98
C ASN A 29 -18.25 1.21 -11.19
N LYS A 30 -18.12 -0.10 -10.99
CA LYS A 30 -19.21 -1.08 -11.19
C LYS A 30 -20.13 -1.19 -9.98
N TYR A 31 -19.57 -1.32 -8.77
CA TYR A 31 -20.32 -1.66 -7.56
C TYR A 31 -20.57 -0.48 -6.62
N ALA A 32 -19.81 0.61 -6.75
CA ALA A 32 -19.95 1.79 -5.91
C ALA A 32 -19.70 3.10 -6.67
N PRO A 33 -20.42 3.36 -7.79
CA PRO A 33 -20.08 4.44 -8.74
C PRO A 33 -20.14 5.84 -8.14
N ASP A 34 -20.86 6.03 -7.03
CA ASP A 34 -20.99 7.33 -6.34
C ASP A 34 -20.16 7.41 -5.05
N SER A 35 -19.29 6.42 -4.82
CA SER A 35 -18.40 6.41 -3.66
C SER A 35 -17.40 7.56 -3.70
N GLU A 36 -17.25 8.25 -2.56
CA GLU A 36 -16.22 9.27 -2.40
C GLU A 36 -14.80 8.69 -2.39
N LEU A 37 -14.66 7.36 -2.26
CA LEU A 37 -13.36 6.68 -2.37
C LEU A 37 -12.69 6.95 -3.72
N TYR A 38 -13.49 7.10 -4.78
CA TYR A 38 -12.99 7.45 -6.11
C TYR A 38 -13.88 8.54 -6.72
N PRO A 39 -13.63 9.83 -6.43
CA PRO A 39 -14.54 10.92 -6.77
C PRO A 39 -14.62 11.14 -8.28
N LYS A 40 -15.78 11.54 -8.80
CA LYS A 40 -15.97 11.86 -10.24
C LYS A 40 -15.47 13.26 -10.64
N CYS A 41 -15.33 14.17 -9.66
CA CYS A 41 -14.83 15.52 -9.91
C CYS A 41 -13.41 15.45 -10.52
N PRO A 42 -13.16 16.05 -11.71
CA PRO A 42 -11.90 15.87 -12.42
C PRO A 42 -10.65 16.19 -11.60
N ARG A 43 -10.69 17.26 -10.79
CA ARG A 43 -9.56 17.66 -9.94
C ARG A 43 -9.33 16.68 -8.78
N GLY A 44 -10.42 16.24 -8.13
CA GLY A 44 -10.33 15.25 -7.04
C GLY A 44 -9.82 13.92 -7.56
N ARG A 45 -10.36 13.46 -8.70
CA ARG A 45 -9.92 12.24 -9.37
C ARG A 45 -8.45 12.29 -9.74
N ALA A 46 -8.02 13.38 -10.38
CA ALA A 46 -6.62 13.54 -10.79
C ALA A 46 -5.64 13.47 -9.60
N ARG A 47 -6.04 13.90 -8.39
CA ARG A 47 -5.20 13.76 -7.19
C ARG A 47 -5.16 12.32 -6.67
N VAL A 48 -6.27 11.60 -6.68
CA VAL A 48 -6.28 10.16 -6.37
C VAL A 48 -5.43 9.38 -7.36
N ASP A 49 -5.64 9.61 -8.65
CA ASP A 49 -4.88 8.97 -9.73
C ASP A 49 -3.38 9.31 -9.64
N GLN A 50 -3.03 10.55 -9.26
CA GLN A 50 -1.64 10.96 -9.05
C GLN A 50 -0.97 10.11 -7.96
N VAL A 51 -1.61 9.96 -6.78
CA VAL A 51 -1.03 9.15 -5.69
C VAL A 51 -0.88 7.70 -6.13
N LEU A 52 -1.90 7.11 -6.76
CA LEU A 52 -1.87 5.72 -7.22
C LEU A 52 -0.82 5.47 -8.30
N ALA A 53 -0.63 6.43 -9.20
CA ALA A 53 0.43 6.41 -10.19
C ALA A 53 1.80 6.49 -9.50
N THR A 54 2.01 7.41 -8.56
CA THR A 54 3.26 7.52 -7.79
C THR A 54 3.56 6.24 -7.00
N MET A 55 2.55 5.64 -6.37
CA MET A 55 2.70 4.35 -5.70
C MET A 55 3.20 3.28 -6.67
N THR A 56 2.63 3.19 -7.85
CA THR A 56 2.96 2.16 -8.85
C THR A 56 4.31 2.41 -9.54
N SER A 57 4.60 3.65 -9.95
CA SER A 57 5.77 3.97 -10.76
C SER A 57 7.02 4.31 -9.96
N THR A 58 6.85 4.80 -8.73
CA THR A 58 7.93 5.38 -7.93
C THR A 58 8.19 4.59 -6.66
N ILE A 59 7.14 4.22 -5.91
CA ILE A 59 7.29 3.55 -4.61
C ILE A 59 7.40 2.03 -4.76
N GLN A 60 6.58 1.42 -5.60
CA GLN A 60 6.50 -0.04 -5.73
C GLN A 60 7.80 -0.69 -6.21
N PRO A 61 8.58 -0.11 -7.15
CA PRO A 61 9.85 -0.71 -7.57
C PRO A 61 10.88 -0.87 -6.44
N PRO A 62 11.27 0.18 -5.69
CA PRO A 62 12.17 0.01 -4.55
C PRO A 62 11.54 -0.78 -3.39
N PHE A 63 10.23 -0.67 -3.18
CA PHE A 63 9.51 -1.49 -2.19
C PHE A 63 9.66 -2.99 -2.49
N MET A 64 9.46 -3.41 -3.74
CA MET A 64 9.62 -4.82 -4.11
C MET A 64 11.09 -5.24 -4.23
N ALA A 65 12.02 -4.32 -4.54
CA ALA A 65 13.44 -4.60 -4.45
C ALA A 65 13.83 -4.98 -3.01
N PHE A 66 13.24 -4.29 -2.02
CA PHE A 66 13.38 -4.67 -0.62
C PHE A 66 12.65 -5.99 -0.32
N PHE A 67 11.36 -6.13 -0.60
CA PHE A 67 10.63 -7.30 -0.11
C PHE A 67 10.90 -8.62 -0.85
N ARG A 68 11.36 -8.61 -2.11
CA ARG A 68 11.59 -9.86 -2.88
C ARG A 68 12.61 -10.80 -2.24
N PRO A 69 13.83 -10.38 -1.87
CA PRO A 69 14.77 -11.27 -1.19
C PRO A 69 14.19 -11.84 0.11
N ARG A 70 13.40 -11.06 0.85
CA ARG A 70 12.74 -11.50 2.08
C ARG A 70 11.71 -12.61 1.81
N PHE A 71 10.94 -12.51 0.72
CA PHE A 71 9.91 -13.49 0.40
C PHE A 71 10.43 -14.73 -0.35
N PHE A 72 11.41 -14.58 -1.23
CA PHE A 72 11.82 -15.67 -2.14
C PHE A 72 13.11 -16.36 -1.72
N THR A 73 14.09 -15.62 -1.18
CA THR A 73 15.37 -16.18 -0.72
C THR A 73 15.50 -16.17 0.80
N GLN A 74 14.51 -15.61 1.49
CA GLN A 74 14.47 -15.43 2.95
C GLN A 74 15.71 -14.74 3.49
N SER A 75 16.30 -13.82 2.73
CA SER A 75 17.53 -13.12 3.13
C SER A 75 17.24 -11.99 4.11
N LYS A 76 18.08 -11.83 5.14
CA LYS A 76 18.04 -10.66 6.02
C LYS A 76 18.38 -9.39 5.22
N PRO A 77 17.75 -8.25 5.55
CA PRO A 77 18.11 -7.00 4.92
C PRO A 77 19.51 -6.55 5.37
N THR A 78 20.30 -5.99 4.45
CA THR A 78 21.53 -5.27 4.80
C THR A 78 21.22 -3.83 5.26
N ASP A 79 22.16 -3.18 5.93
CA ASP A 79 22.03 -1.77 6.32
C ASP A 79 21.80 -0.85 5.11
N GLU A 80 22.42 -1.18 3.96
CA GLU A 80 22.23 -0.45 2.70
C GLU A 80 20.81 -0.62 2.15
N GLU A 81 20.24 -1.84 2.23
CA GLU A 81 18.86 -2.08 1.81
C GLU A 81 17.85 -1.39 2.73
N VAL A 82 18.09 -1.37 4.05
CA VAL A 82 17.25 -0.64 5.00
C VAL A 82 17.31 0.85 4.72
N LYS A 83 18.51 1.41 4.52
CA LYS A 83 18.67 2.83 4.16
C LYS A 83 17.96 3.16 2.84
N ALA A 84 18.10 2.31 1.82
CA ALA A 84 17.41 2.51 0.54
C ALA A 84 15.88 2.44 0.68
N LEU A 85 15.36 1.59 1.57
CA LEU A 85 13.93 1.55 1.90
C LEU A 85 13.48 2.85 2.59
N GLU A 86 14.26 3.35 3.55
CA GLU A 86 13.96 4.62 4.22
C GLU A 86 13.90 5.79 3.22
N GLU A 87 14.92 5.93 2.37
CA GLU A 87 15.05 7.06 1.44
C GLU A 87 14.08 6.98 0.25
N ASN A 88 13.86 5.80 -0.32
CA ASN A 88 13.12 5.68 -1.58
C ASN A 88 11.66 5.22 -1.40
N VAL A 89 11.29 4.72 -0.22
CA VAL A 89 9.94 4.25 0.07
C VAL A 89 9.31 5.05 1.20
N LEU A 90 9.89 5.01 2.40
CA LEU A 90 9.27 5.64 3.57
C LEU A 90 9.20 7.17 3.43
N GLN A 91 10.26 7.82 2.96
CA GLN A 91 10.23 9.26 2.69
C GLN A 91 9.26 9.63 1.55
N GLY A 92 9.13 8.76 0.55
CA GLY A 92 8.15 8.92 -0.53
C GLY A 92 6.72 8.82 0.00
N ILE A 93 6.43 7.83 0.83
CA ILE A 93 5.13 7.66 1.48
C ILE A 93 4.86 8.84 2.44
N GLU A 94 5.82 9.27 3.24
CA GLU A 94 5.73 10.45 4.11
C GLU A 94 5.34 11.72 3.33
N THR A 95 5.85 11.87 2.09
CA THR A 95 5.49 12.97 1.19
C THR A 95 4.07 12.84 0.65
N LEU A 96 3.57 11.61 0.44
CA LEU A 96 2.23 11.34 -0.06
C LEU A 96 1.17 11.40 1.04
N VAL A 97 1.53 11.14 2.29
CA VAL A 97 0.65 11.36 3.43
C VAL A 97 0.47 12.87 3.57
N GLY A 98 -0.75 13.34 3.34
CA GLY A 98 -1.12 14.75 3.52
C GLY A 98 -1.04 15.20 4.98
N ASP A 99 -1.22 16.49 5.22
CA ASP A 99 -1.22 17.07 6.57
C ASP A 99 -2.58 16.93 7.29
N GLY A 100 -3.58 16.40 6.60
CA GLY A 100 -4.91 16.14 7.14
C GLY A 100 -5.05 14.75 7.77
N ASN A 101 -6.30 14.33 7.97
CA ASN A 101 -6.60 13.00 8.51
C ASN A 101 -6.26 11.88 7.51
N TYR A 102 -6.36 12.18 6.22
CA TYR A 102 -6.15 11.28 5.07
C TYR A 102 -5.11 11.87 4.11
N ALA A 103 -4.64 11.07 3.16
CA ALA A 103 -3.61 11.44 2.18
C ALA A 103 -3.97 12.70 1.37
N LEU A 104 -5.25 12.89 1.08
CA LEU A 104 -5.76 14.00 0.27
C LEU A 104 -6.64 14.98 1.06
N GLY A 105 -6.44 15.07 2.39
CA GLY A 105 -7.12 16.01 3.27
C GLY A 105 -8.09 15.32 4.23
N ASP A 106 -9.37 15.65 4.13
CA ASP A 106 -10.37 15.28 5.16
C ASP A 106 -11.28 14.11 4.77
N LYS A 107 -11.02 13.47 3.62
CA LYS A 107 -11.82 12.33 3.15
C LYS A 107 -10.94 11.13 2.81
N LEU A 108 -11.39 9.96 3.25
CA LEU A 108 -10.82 8.68 2.84
C LEU A 108 -11.04 8.47 1.34
N THR A 109 -9.97 8.10 0.64
CA THR A 109 -9.97 7.79 -0.79
C THR A 109 -9.26 6.47 -1.09
N LEU A 110 -9.32 6.04 -2.35
CA LEU A 110 -8.56 4.90 -2.84
C LEU A 110 -7.04 5.11 -2.70
N ALA A 111 -6.57 6.37 -2.69
CA ALA A 111 -5.17 6.68 -2.41
C ALA A 111 -4.76 6.14 -1.03
N ASP A 112 -5.61 6.34 -0.02
CA ASP A 112 -5.38 5.90 1.35
C ASP A 112 -5.35 4.38 1.46
N LEU A 113 -6.28 3.68 0.81
CA LEU A 113 -6.32 2.22 0.79
C LEU A 113 -5.08 1.63 0.13
N SER A 114 -4.57 2.27 -0.93
CA SER A 114 -3.33 1.85 -1.61
C SER A 114 -2.10 2.07 -0.73
N LEU A 115 -2.00 3.21 -0.05
CA LEU A 115 -0.94 3.51 0.92
C LEU A 115 -0.99 2.50 2.08
N MET A 116 -2.18 2.26 2.65
CA MET A 116 -2.37 1.31 3.75
C MET A 116 -1.90 -0.09 3.38
N ALA A 117 -2.19 -0.59 2.18
CA ALA A 117 -1.72 -1.91 1.76
C ALA A 117 -0.18 -2.07 1.82
N HIS A 118 0.58 -1.00 1.54
CA HIS A 118 2.04 -1.00 1.65
C HIS A 118 2.49 -0.81 3.10
N LEU A 119 1.85 0.10 3.84
CA LEU A 119 2.16 0.36 5.24
C LEU A 119 1.89 -0.85 6.14
N SER A 120 0.87 -1.65 5.86
CA SER A 120 0.60 -2.93 6.51
C SER A 120 1.84 -3.82 6.59
N LEU A 121 2.64 -3.88 5.51
CA LEU A 121 3.85 -4.73 5.46
C LEU A 121 5.08 -4.08 6.08
N LEU A 122 5.06 -2.77 6.34
CA LEU A 122 6.19 -2.00 6.87
C LEU A 122 6.06 -1.73 8.37
N ALA A 123 4.88 -1.27 8.80
CA ALA A 123 4.70 -0.63 10.10
C ALA A 123 4.90 -1.58 11.29
N GLU A 124 4.79 -2.89 11.07
CA GLU A 124 4.85 -3.90 12.14
C GLU A 124 6.09 -4.81 12.06
N ILE A 125 7.08 -4.47 11.22
CA ILE A 125 8.37 -5.17 11.16
C ILE A 125 9.51 -4.32 11.73
N PRO A 126 10.60 -4.93 12.26
CA PRO A 126 11.68 -4.22 12.97
C PRO A 126 12.46 -3.15 12.19
N VAL A 127 12.24 -3.01 10.88
CA VAL A 127 12.92 -2.00 10.04
C VAL A 127 12.18 -0.67 9.98
N PHE A 128 10.93 -0.63 10.46
CA PHE A 128 10.19 0.63 10.52
C PHE A 128 10.47 1.34 11.85
N ASP A 129 11.14 2.49 11.75
CA ASP A 129 11.39 3.38 12.88
C ASP A 129 10.33 4.50 12.93
N SER A 130 9.36 4.34 13.82
CA SER A 130 8.30 5.34 14.05
C SER A 130 8.83 6.69 14.56
N GLY A 131 10.03 6.73 15.15
CA GLY A 131 10.69 7.96 15.57
C GLY A 131 11.22 8.77 14.38
N LYS A 132 11.63 8.09 13.30
CA LYS A 132 12.04 8.73 12.03
C LYS A 132 10.85 9.14 11.16
N PHE A 133 9.77 8.36 11.18
CA PHE A 133 8.57 8.58 10.35
C PHE A 133 7.29 8.71 11.19
N PRO A 134 7.20 9.72 12.08
CA PRO A 134 6.09 9.84 13.03
C PRO A 134 4.75 10.13 12.36
N LYS A 135 4.74 10.85 11.23
CA LYS A 135 3.52 11.16 10.47
C LYS A 135 2.95 9.89 9.84
N VAL A 136 3.80 9.10 9.20
CA VAL A 136 3.41 7.79 8.66
C VAL A 136 2.93 6.85 9.76
N ALA A 137 3.62 6.78 10.91
CA ALA A 137 3.19 5.96 12.03
C ALA A 137 1.80 6.38 12.55
N ALA A 138 1.58 7.67 12.76
CA ALA A 138 0.30 8.20 13.23
C ALA A 138 -0.83 7.99 12.19
N TYR A 139 -0.51 8.13 10.90
CA TYR A 139 -1.43 7.88 9.80
C TYR A 139 -1.84 6.41 9.73
N TYR A 140 -0.88 5.49 9.86
CA TYR A 140 -1.12 4.04 9.88
C TYR A 140 -2.04 3.64 11.02
N GLU A 141 -1.73 4.05 12.26
CA GLU A 141 -2.54 3.69 13.44
C GLU A 141 -3.95 4.28 13.37
N ARG A 142 -4.10 5.51 12.86
CA ARG A 142 -5.42 6.12 12.65
C ARG A 142 -6.28 5.30 11.69
N LEU A 143 -5.77 4.99 10.50
CA LEU A 143 -6.55 4.25 9.50
C LEU A 143 -6.78 2.80 9.90
N LYS A 144 -5.81 2.15 10.53
CA LYS A 144 -5.96 0.82 11.12
C LYS A 144 -7.13 0.76 12.11
N ALA A 145 -7.28 1.79 12.95
CA ALA A 145 -8.38 1.86 13.92
C ALA A 145 -9.73 2.23 13.29
N GLU A 146 -9.73 3.06 12.25
CA GLU A 146 -10.94 3.55 11.59
C GLU A 146 -11.59 2.51 10.66
N LEU A 147 -10.78 1.73 9.96
CA LEU A 147 -11.24 0.76 8.96
C LEU A 147 -11.69 -0.54 9.65
N PRO A 148 -13.00 -0.83 9.74
CA PRO A 148 -13.50 -1.95 10.55
C PRO A 148 -13.08 -3.33 10.01
N TYR A 149 -12.79 -3.41 8.72
CA TYR A 149 -12.34 -4.63 8.04
C TYR A 149 -10.80 -4.78 8.01
N TYR A 150 -10.06 -3.82 8.56
CA TYR A 150 -8.60 -3.78 8.39
C TYR A 150 -7.91 -5.03 8.93
N GLU A 151 -8.22 -5.43 10.16
CA GLU A 151 -7.60 -6.59 10.79
C GLU A 151 -7.99 -7.89 10.07
N GLU A 152 -9.27 -8.06 9.73
CA GLU A 152 -9.75 -9.25 9.01
C GLU A 152 -8.96 -9.46 7.71
N ILE A 153 -8.75 -8.39 6.95
CA ILE A 153 -8.10 -8.45 5.63
C ILE A 153 -6.58 -8.51 5.75
N ASN A 154 -5.96 -7.68 6.57
CA ASN A 154 -4.51 -7.48 6.56
C ASN A 154 -3.76 -8.35 7.58
N ARG A 155 -4.39 -8.71 8.72
CA ARG A 155 -3.71 -9.44 9.79
C ARG A 155 -3.06 -10.75 9.34
N PRO A 156 -3.68 -11.59 8.49
CA PRO A 156 -3.03 -12.83 8.04
C PRO A 156 -1.70 -12.58 7.32
N GLY A 157 -1.67 -11.60 6.40
CA GLY A 157 -0.47 -11.23 5.66
C GLY A 157 0.61 -10.62 6.56
N ILE A 158 0.21 -9.73 7.47
CA ILE A 158 1.12 -9.09 8.43
C ILE A 158 1.72 -10.14 9.37
N SER A 159 0.90 -11.03 9.92
CA SER A 159 1.35 -12.07 10.83
C SER A 159 2.32 -13.03 10.15
N ALA A 160 2.06 -13.40 8.88
CA ALA A 160 2.98 -14.23 8.10
C ALA A 160 4.35 -13.57 7.96
N LEU A 161 4.40 -12.27 7.67
CA LEU A 161 5.64 -11.51 7.56
C LEU A 161 6.36 -11.33 8.91
N VAL A 162 5.63 -10.96 9.97
CA VAL A 162 6.18 -10.82 11.32
C VAL A 162 6.80 -12.14 11.80
N ASN A 163 6.14 -13.26 11.54
CA ASN A 163 6.64 -14.59 11.90
C ASN A 163 7.84 -15.04 11.03
N LEU A 164 7.90 -14.60 9.77
CA LEU A 164 9.03 -14.86 8.88
C LEU A 164 10.27 -14.06 9.29
N TRP A 165 10.10 -12.84 9.79
CA TRP A 165 11.18 -11.91 10.06
C TRP A 165 12.33 -12.45 10.93
N PRO A 166 12.09 -13.07 12.10
CA PRO A 166 13.16 -13.57 12.96
C PRO A 166 13.94 -14.75 12.37
N VAL A 167 13.40 -15.44 11.36
CA VAL A 167 14.02 -16.63 10.75
C VAL A 167 14.65 -16.37 9.38
N LEU A 168 14.69 -15.11 8.94
CA LEU A 168 15.47 -14.71 7.77
C LEU A 168 16.95 -15.07 7.97
N LYS A 169 17.63 -15.41 6.86
CA LYS A 169 19.02 -15.88 6.80
C LYS A 169 19.98 -14.77 6.44
#